data_AF-A0A9Q4L0B5-F1
#
_entry.id   AF-A0A9Q4L0B5-F1
#
_cell.length_a   1.000
_cell.length_b   1.000
_cell.length_c   1.000
_cell.angle_alpha   90.00
_cell.angle_beta   90.00
_cell.angle_gamma   90.00
#
_symmetry.space_group_name_H-M   'P 1'
#
loop_
_entity.id
_entity.type
_entity.pdbx_description
1 polymer ?
#
loop_
_entity_poly.entity_id
_entity_poly.type
_entity_poly.pdbx_seq_one_letter_code
_entity_poly.pdbx_strand_id
1 'polypeptide(L)'
;MTSTKEYFEYDTYVDPTVAPNGTLAVLQHDRGSSQCIVVNLDYERTSEQIVSVEDRMRSYDWVNEDTIWYTVWGDPSIRYLDMVAVLDGESVGESIRERQIEDDHDVVFDILPGPEHDQFAVSVREGLTYSTRIYSAGDLTEPVEQFPMYNNHRLLTWRPDGECVLVKEINDSFSHRLVALDLANGKKQVVTDEIKDARYVTPGWDPEGRNLYLVTDYEADRLYAARLSPDDRTLTPVVERTDHTVESIGVHDSGRLMYSVNHDGISTVYVGELKGDKEVEAQPLTDLPSGVATHAAFGPEGNRLVLTVSTETVPSAVYVCDIDTRTVSRWLSSPSPSNTFMDTPDERLSRVIRYTSDDSREIPALFTRPPVGTDLRGAVVDVHGGPENQRRPRYRPHLHWFIERGYAVLEPNIRGSTGYGRQYANLDEGPRRIDAADDVATGGEWLRSQVETDHVVVSGTSHGGLLALVNAYRSPEVFDAAISTAGIYDLEKFVQSLEIENRELRVAKYGNPSKNQELFDTLSPLRHADEVDIPVLVVHGEDDRTVLADGARQFVESVAASGEHAEVLLFEDEGHSIESLESIRTKYERLASFLGTVL
;
A
#
# COMPACT_ATOMS: atom_id res chain seq x y z
N MET A 1 25.59 7.94 -16.63
CA MET A 1 24.77 7.19 -15.67
C MET A 1 24.24 8.19 -14.67
N THR A 2 22.93 8.23 -14.50
CA THR A 2 22.27 9.04 -13.48
C THR A 2 22.81 8.68 -12.10
N SER A 3 23.10 9.70 -11.30
CA SER A 3 23.60 9.50 -9.95
C SER A 3 22.54 8.75 -9.14
N THR A 4 22.96 7.89 -8.20
CA THR A 4 22.02 7.16 -7.34
C THR A 4 20.99 8.13 -6.73
N LYS A 5 21.46 9.29 -6.26
CA LYS A 5 20.66 10.33 -5.63
C LYS A 5 19.43 10.75 -6.46
N GLU A 6 19.59 10.93 -7.77
CA GLU A 6 18.53 11.43 -8.64
C GLU A 6 17.31 10.51 -8.73
N TYR A 7 17.42 9.18 -8.63
CA TYR A 7 16.23 8.30 -8.69
C TYR A 7 15.33 8.43 -7.45
N PHE A 8 15.93 8.82 -6.33
CA PHE A 8 15.33 8.80 -5.00
C PHE A 8 14.92 10.20 -4.52
N GLU A 9 15.35 11.26 -5.19
CA GLU A 9 14.92 12.64 -4.96
C GLU A 9 13.76 12.99 -5.89
N TYR A 10 12.55 12.72 -5.43
CA TYR A 10 11.33 13.08 -6.12
C TYR A 10 10.19 13.23 -5.12
N ASP A 11 9.23 14.06 -5.51
CA ASP A 11 8.02 14.21 -4.73
C ASP A 11 6.97 13.20 -5.18
N THR A 12 6.16 12.75 -4.23
CA THR A 12 4.92 12.03 -4.55
C THR A 12 3.74 12.85 -4.11
N TYR A 13 2.71 12.88 -4.95
CA TYR A 13 1.45 13.55 -4.69
C TYR A 13 0.36 12.48 -4.57
N VAL A 14 -0.23 12.35 -3.39
CA VAL A 14 -1.17 11.27 -3.05
C VAL A 14 -2.36 11.80 -2.24
N ASP A 15 -3.36 10.93 -2.07
CA ASP A 15 -4.51 11.13 -1.17
C ASP A 15 -5.33 12.41 -1.38
N PRO A 16 -5.72 12.76 -2.62
CA PRO A 16 -6.46 13.99 -2.89
C PRO A 16 -7.80 14.03 -2.14
N THR A 17 -8.05 15.11 -1.41
CA THR A 17 -9.34 15.42 -0.77
C THR A 17 -9.87 16.74 -1.31
N VAL A 18 -11.19 16.87 -1.47
CA VAL A 18 -11.81 18.06 -2.07
C VAL A 18 -12.79 18.69 -1.10
N ALA A 19 -12.59 19.98 -0.81
CA ALA A 19 -13.47 20.79 0.03
C ALA A 19 -14.82 21.05 -0.66
N PRO A 20 -15.87 21.42 0.08
CA PRO A 20 -17.18 21.78 -0.49
C PRO A 20 -17.13 22.91 -1.53
N ASN A 21 -16.18 23.84 -1.40
CA ASN A 21 -15.99 24.94 -2.36
C ASN A 21 -15.16 24.56 -3.59
N GLY A 22 -14.76 23.29 -3.74
CA GLY A 22 -13.94 22.80 -4.85
C GLY A 22 -12.44 22.97 -4.66
N THR A 23 -11.97 23.37 -3.48
CA THR A 23 -10.53 23.44 -3.19
C THR A 23 -9.98 22.03 -2.97
N LEU A 24 -8.92 21.67 -3.68
CA LEU A 24 -8.24 20.39 -3.58
C LEU A 24 -7.09 20.47 -2.56
N ALA A 25 -6.96 19.49 -1.68
CA ALA A 25 -5.79 19.28 -0.85
C ALA A 25 -5.12 17.94 -1.20
N VAL A 26 -3.79 17.94 -1.26
CA VAL A 26 -2.98 16.79 -1.70
C VAL A 26 -1.78 16.64 -0.78
N LEU A 27 -1.52 15.42 -0.37
CA LEU A 27 -0.34 15.08 0.41
C LEU A 27 0.87 14.95 -0.50
N GLN A 28 1.86 15.80 -0.26
CA GLN A 28 3.19 15.70 -0.85
C GLN A 28 4.13 15.00 0.14
N HIS A 29 4.84 13.98 -0.32
CA HIS A 29 5.96 13.39 0.42
C HIS A 29 7.26 13.57 -0.35
N ASP A 30 8.30 14.05 0.35
CA ASP A 30 9.66 14.23 -0.18
C ASP A 30 10.69 13.25 0.48
N ARG A 31 10.19 12.19 1.13
CA ARG A 31 10.97 11.10 1.78
C ARG A 31 11.78 11.50 3.02
N GLY A 32 11.56 12.71 3.54
CA GLY A 32 12.01 13.13 4.87
C GLY A 32 10.97 13.92 5.65
N SER A 33 10.02 14.54 4.94
CA SER A 33 8.92 15.33 5.49
C SER A 33 7.62 15.02 4.75
N SER A 34 6.50 15.55 5.26
CA SER A 34 5.23 15.52 4.54
C SER A 34 4.60 16.90 4.58
N GLN A 35 3.99 17.29 3.47
CA GLN A 35 3.39 18.60 3.33
C GLN A 35 2.00 18.44 2.74
N CYS A 36 1.05 19.21 3.26
CA CYS A 36 -0.28 19.32 2.66
C CYS A 36 -0.26 20.52 1.72
N ILE A 37 -0.34 20.24 0.42
CA ILE A 37 -0.48 21.27 -0.62
C ILE A 37 -1.96 21.46 -0.89
N VAL A 38 -2.41 22.71 -0.94
CA VAL A 38 -3.78 23.05 -1.29
C VAL A 38 -3.79 23.83 -2.59
N VAL A 39 -4.70 23.47 -3.49
CA VAL A 39 -4.82 23.98 -4.85
C VAL A 39 -6.29 24.20 -5.15
N ASN A 40 -6.68 25.38 -5.62
CA ASN A 40 -8.06 25.62 -6.04
C ASN A 40 -8.34 24.97 -7.42
N LEU A 41 -9.41 24.17 -7.56
CA LEU A 41 -9.74 23.46 -8.81
C LEU A 41 -10.33 24.37 -9.91
N ASP A 42 -10.78 25.58 -9.59
CA ASP A 42 -11.39 26.51 -10.55
C ASP A 42 -10.38 27.44 -11.22
N TYR A 43 -9.18 27.59 -10.67
CA TYR A 43 -8.15 28.48 -11.20
C TYR A 43 -7.01 27.66 -11.84
N GLU A 44 -6.67 27.98 -13.09
CA GLU A 44 -5.47 27.46 -13.75
C GLU A 44 -4.22 27.91 -12.95
N ARG A 45 -3.77 27.05 -12.03
CA ARG A 45 -2.56 27.15 -11.19
C ARG A 45 -2.36 28.48 -10.46
N THR A 46 -2.85 28.52 -9.22
CA THR A 46 -2.16 29.17 -8.09
C THR A 46 -1.95 28.09 -7.03
N SER A 47 -0.80 27.40 -7.10
CA SER A 47 -0.39 26.48 -6.04
C SER A 47 0.27 27.30 -4.93
N GLU A 48 -0.30 27.29 -3.74
CA GLU A 48 0.36 27.81 -2.54
C GLU A 48 0.57 26.67 -1.55
N GLN A 49 1.77 26.60 -1.01
CA GLN A 49 2.10 25.65 0.04
C GLN A 49 1.39 26.14 1.31
N ILE A 50 0.53 25.30 1.85
CA ILE A 50 -0.37 25.69 2.93
C ILE A 50 0.21 25.14 4.24
N VAL A 51 0.28 23.82 4.46
CA VAL A 51 0.84 23.26 5.70
C VAL A 51 2.13 22.50 5.43
N SER A 52 3.24 22.99 6.00
CA SER A 52 4.49 22.22 6.11
C SER A 52 4.63 21.69 7.53
N VAL A 53 4.82 20.39 7.68
CA VAL A 53 5.20 19.79 8.95
C VAL A 53 6.50 19.03 8.77
N GLU A 54 7.40 19.19 9.73
CA GLU A 54 8.65 18.44 9.73
C GLU A 54 8.36 16.93 9.89
N ASP A 55 7.34 16.59 10.69
CA ASP A 55 6.88 15.21 10.90
C ASP A 55 6.02 14.68 9.76
N ARG A 56 6.02 13.36 9.60
CA ARG A 56 5.21 12.69 8.57
C ARG A 56 3.72 12.77 8.92
N MET A 57 2.93 13.47 8.10
CA MET A 57 1.47 13.41 8.19
C MET A 57 0.98 11.99 7.92
N ARG A 58 0.03 11.53 8.72
CA ARG A 58 -0.56 10.20 8.62
C ARG A 58 -1.93 10.22 7.94
N SER A 59 -2.77 11.19 8.28
CA SER A 59 -4.08 11.40 7.67
C SER A 59 -4.45 12.87 7.74
N TYR A 60 -5.29 13.32 6.82
CA TYR A 60 -5.86 14.65 6.85
C TYR A 60 -7.19 14.68 6.11
N ASP A 61 -8.05 15.63 6.44
CA ASP A 61 -9.26 15.90 5.67
C ASP A 61 -9.78 17.32 5.90
N TRP A 62 -10.66 17.76 5.02
CA TRP A 62 -11.37 19.03 5.14
C TRP A 62 -12.42 18.96 6.24
N VAL A 63 -12.25 19.80 7.26
CA VAL A 63 -13.28 20.02 8.27
C VAL A 63 -14.42 20.78 7.64
N ASN A 64 -14.12 21.81 6.85
CA ASN A 64 -15.07 22.66 6.13
C ASN A 64 -14.36 23.30 4.91
N GLU A 65 -14.91 24.39 4.35
CA GLU A 65 -14.37 25.08 3.18
C GLU A 65 -12.97 25.70 3.37
N ASP A 66 -12.56 25.97 4.61
CA ASP A 66 -11.36 26.74 4.94
C ASP A 66 -10.49 26.10 6.04
N THR A 67 -10.80 24.90 6.49
CA THR A 67 -10.11 24.27 7.63
C THR A 67 -9.74 22.83 7.30
N ILE A 68 -8.47 22.48 7.50
CA ILE A 68 -7.94 21.12 7.36
C ILE A 68 -7.53 20.62 8.73
N TRP A 69 -7.98 19.41 9.05
CA TRP A 69 -7.49 18.67 10.20
C TRP A 69 -6.54 17.57 9.74
N TYR A 70 -5.43 17.38 10.44
CA TYR A 70 -4.48 16.33 10.14
C TYR A 70 -3.84 15.75 11.41
N THR A 71 -3.31 14.54 11.26
CA THR A 71 -2.52 13.84 12.28
C THR A 71 -1.10 13.66 11.79
N VAL A 72 -0.14 13.71 12.71
CA VAL A 72 1.28 13.40 12.42
C VAL A 72 1.76 12.23 13.28
N TRP A 73 2.75 11.50 12.78
CA TRP A 73 3.51 10.55 13.58
C TRP A 73 4.37 11.33 14.59
N GLY A 74 4.24 11.05 15.89
CA GLY A 74 5.15 11.61 16.90
C GLY A 74 6.38 10.71 17.16
N ASP A 75 7.22 11.10 18.12
CA ASP A 75 8.36 10.30 18.63
C ASP A 75 7.89 8.86 18.99
N PRO A 76 8.72 7.82 18.86
CA PRO A 76 8.39 6.46 19.32
C PRO A 76 7.79 6.33 20.75
N SER A 77 7.96 7.33 21.61
CA SER A 77 7.33 7.50 22.93
C SER A 77 6.00 8.27 22.91
N ILE A 78 5.80 9.21 21.99
CA ILE A 78 4.58 10.04 21.83
C ILE A 78 3.90 9.62 20.54
N ARG A 79 2.85 8.82 20.61
CA ARG A 79 2.41 8.11 19.41
C ARG A 79 1.78 9.02 18.34
N TYR A 80 1.07 10.10 18.68
CA TYR A 80 0.43 11.02 17.70
C TYR A 80 0.21 12.44 18.26
N LEU A 81 0.23 13.43 17.37
CA LEU A 81 -0.21 14.80 17.66
C LEU A 81 -1.37 15.17 16.72
N ASP A 82 -2.48 15.64 17.29
CA ASP A 82 -3.62 16.16 16.53
C ASP A 82 -3.40 17.66 16.28
N MET A 83 -3.39 18.07 15.01
CA MET A 83 -3.11 19.46 14.63
C MET A 83 -4.15 20.00 13.66
N VAL A 84 -4.71 21.17 13.97
CA VAL A 84 -5.65 21.86 13.07
C VAL A 84 -5.01 23.07 12.43
N ALA A 85 -5.13 23.13 11.11
CA ALA A 85 -4.78 24.28 10.31
C ALA A 85 -6.05 24.95 9.78
N VAL A 86 -6.22 26.23 10.10
CA VAL A 86 -7.25 27.08 9.48
C VAL A 86 -6.58 27.89 8.37
N LEU A 87 -7.20 27.90 7.20
CA LEU A 87 -6.76 28.59 6.00
C LEU A 87 -7.42 29.97 5.98
N ASP A 88 -6.64 31.04 6.14
CA ASP A 88 -7.16 32.42 6.02
C ASP A 88 -6.91 32.91 4.59
N GLY A 89 -7.82 32.55 3.69
CA GLY A 89 -7.78 32.92 2.26
C GLY A 89 -6.67 32.21 1.48
N GLU A 90 -5.49 32.83 1.39
CA GLU A 90 -4.33 32.43 0.55
C GLU A 90 -3.14 31.92 1.40
N SER A 91 -3.28 31.82 2.73
CA SER A 91 -2.19 31.36 3.59
C SER A 91 -2.69 30.61 4.82
N VAL A 92 -1.85 29.71 5.36
CA VAL A 92 -2.06 29.17 6.70
C VAL A 92 -1.79 30.27 7.71
N GLY A 93 -2.84 30.69 8.41
CA GLY A 93 -2.63 31.35 9.69
C GLY A 93 -1.90 30.40 10.64
N GLU A 94 -1.06 30.92 11.54
CA GLU A 94 -0.35 30.11 12.56
C GLU A 94 -1.25 28.98 13.07
N SER A 95 -0.73 27.74 13.08
CA SER A 95 -1.43 26.54 13.58
C SER A 95 -2.20 26.86 14.87
N ILE A 96 -3.52 26.95 14.78
CA ILE A 96 -4.31 27.69 15.78
C ILE A 96 -4.42 26.89 17.09
N ARG A 97 -4.31 25.55 17.05
CA ARG A 97 -4.35 24.70 18.25
C ARG A 97 -3.54 23.42 18.07
N GLU A 98 -2.56 23.24 18.93
CA GLU A 98 -1.95 21.95 19.23
C GLU A 98 -2.76 21.30 20.36
N ARG A 99 -3.37 20.15 20.10
CA ARG A 99 -3.81 19.26 21.20
C ARG A 99 -2.82 18.12 21.26
N GLN A 100 -1.89 18.21 22.19
CA GLN A 100 -1.11 17.06 22.59
C GLN A 100 -2.03 16.11 23.36
N ILE A 101 -2.29 14.93 22.80
CA ILE A 101 -2.89 13.84 23.57
C ILE A 101 -1.75 13.29 24.42
N GLU A 102 -1.62 13.83 25.65
CA GLU A 102 -0.52 13.54 26.58
C GLU A 102 -0.61 12.15 27.24
N ASP A 103 -1.71 11.40 27.03
CA ASP A 103 -1.83 10.05 27.57
C ASP A 103 -1.10 9.05 26.67
N ASP A 104 -0.03 8.45 27.21
CA ASP A 104 0.89 7.43 26.64
C ASP A 104 0.20 6.19 26.00
N HIS A 105 -1.13 6.15 25.97
CA HIS A 105 -1.95 4.99 25.61
C HIS A 105 -2.98 5.27 24.50
N ASP A 106 -3.19 6.53 24.12
CA ASP A 106 -4.20 6.92 23.14
C ASP A 106 -3.61 6.92 21.71
N VAL A 107 -4.28 6.21 20.80
CA VAL A 107 -3.90 6.11 19.39
C VAL A 107 -5.09 6.47 18.52
N VAL A 108 -4.96 7.56 17.75
CA VAL A 108 -5.91 7.93 16.71
C VAL A 108 -5.59 7.16 15.43
N PHE A 109 -6.60 6.53 14.81
CA PHE A 109 -6.41 5.76 13.58
C PHE A 109 -6.94 6.43 12.33
N ASP A 110 -8.12 7.04 12.45
CA ASP A 110 -8.87 7.63 11.34
C ASP A 110 -9.60 8.87 11.83
N ILE A 111 -9.77 9.80 10.90
CA ILE A 111 -10.60 11.00 10.99
C ILE A 111 -11.59 10.93 9.85
N LEU A 112 -12.83 11.33 10.11
CA LEU A 112 -13.88 11.32 9.10
C LEU A 112 -14.82 12.52 9.28
N PRO A 113 -14.81 13.52 8.39
CA PRO A 113 -15.70 14.68 8.48
C PRO A 113 -17.17 14.25 8.27
N GLY A 114 -18.06 14.90 9.01
CA GLY A 114 -19.51 14.75 8.85
C GLY A 114 -20.03 15.45 7.59
N PRO A 115 -21.23 15.08 7.11
CA PRO A 115 -21.78 15.58 5.84
C PRO A 115 -22.04 17.09 5.83
N GLU A 116 -22.38 17.69 6.97
CA GLU A 116 -22.59 19.13 7.11
C GLU A 116 -21.29 19.89 7.46
N HIS A 117 -20.14 19.20 7.55
CA HIS A 117 -18.85 19.82 7.86
C HIS A 117 -18.82 20.59 9.21
N ASP A 118 -19.72 20.24 10.13
CA ASP A 118 -19.87 20.83 11.46
C ASP A 118 -19.44 19.87 12.59
N GLN A 119 -19.23 18.60 12.25
CA GLN A 119 -18.81 17.52 13.13
C GLN A 119 -17.77 16.62 12.45
N PHE A 120 -17.06 15.85 13.26
CA PHE A 120 -16.14 14.83 12.77
C PHE A 120 -16.08 13.62 13.70
N ALA A 121 -15.88 12.45 13.11
CA ALA A 121 -15.70 11.20 13.82
C ALA A 121 -14.21 10.84 13.88
N VAL A 122 -13.81 10.29 15.02
CA VAL A 122 -12.42 9.92 15.33
C VAL A 122 -12.39 8.51 15.90
N SER A 123 -11.55 7.65 15.35
CA SER A 123 -11.31 6.33 15.94
C SER A 123 -10.12 6.40 16.90
N VAL A 124 -10.33 6.01 18.15
CA VAL A 124 -9.33 6.06 19.22
C VAL A 124 -9.15 4.68 19.85
N ARG A 125 -7.91 4.27 20.12
CA ARG A 125 -7.58 3.14 21.01
C ARG A 125 -6.86 3.65 22.25
N GLU A 126 -7.33 3.21 23.41
CA GLU A 126 -6.75 3.49 24.72
C GLU A 126 -6.34 2.13 25.31
N GLY A 127 -5.06 1.79 25.24
CA GLY A 127 -4.58 0.45 25.61
C GLY A 127 -5.21 -0.67 24.76
N LEU A 128 -6.06 -1.52 25.37
CA LEU A 128 -6.81 -2.59 24.69
C LEU A 128 -8.29 -2.23 24.41
N THR A 129 -8.70 -1.00 24.73
CA THR A 129 -10.07 -0.52 24.49
C THR A 129 -10.12 0.37 23.26
N TYR A 130 -11.21 0.27 22.50
CA TYR A 130 -11.44 1.02 21.28
C TYR A 130 -12.67 1.91 21.45
N SER A 131 -12.70 3.08 20.83
CA SER A 131 -13.89 3.94 20.78
C SER A 131 -13.96 4.76 19.50
N THR A 132 -15.18 5.13 19.12
CA THR A 132 -15.46 6.18 18.14
C THR A 132 -15.90 7.43 18.90
N ARG A 133 -15.24 8.56 18.68
CA ARG A 133 -15.50 9.84 19.32
C ARG A 133 -16.01 10.84 18.29
N ILE A 134 -17.08 11.56 18.60
CA ILE A 134 -17.61 12.64 17.76
C ILE A 134 -17.24 13.96 18.41
N TYR A 135 -16.80 14.91 17.62
CA TYR A 135 -16.46 16.26 18.06
C TYR A 135 -17.14 17.29 17.17
N SER A 136 -17.24 18.52 17.67
CA SER A 136 -17.70 19.65 16.86
C SER A 136 -16.52 20.30 16.14
N ALA A 137 -16.70 20.69 14.88
CA ALA A 137 -15.71 21.40 14.07
C ALA A 137 -15.13 22.65 14.77
N GLY A 138 -15.91 23.32 15.63
CA GLY A 138 -15.48 24.52 16.37
C GLY A 138 -14.79 24.26 17.71
N ASP A 139 -14.87 23.03 18.26
CA ASP A 139 -14.29 22.67 19.55
C ASP A 139 -13.83 21.22 19.58
N LEU A 140 -12.50 21.06 19.62
CA LEU A 140 -11.79 19.78 19.56
C LEU A 140 -11.23 19.38 20.93
N THR A 141 -11.57 20.13 21.99
CA THR A 141 -11.02 19.91 23.33
C THR A 141 -11.61 18.66 23.97
N GLU A 142 -12.89 18.39 23.74
CA GLU A 142 -13.59 17.22 24.28
C GLU A 142 -14.57 16.69 23.23
N PRO A 143 -14.77 15.37 23.14
CA PRO A 143 -15.79 14.83 22.27
C PRO A 143 -17.18 15.22 22.78
N VAL A 144 -18.08 15.56 21.85
CA VAL A 144 -19.50 15.76 22.15
C VAL A 144 -20.18 14.42 22.46
N GLU A 145 -19.73 13.34 21.83
CA GLU A 145 -20.21 11.98 22.04
C GLU A 145 -19.07 10.97 21.96
N GLN A 146 -19.15 9.89 22.73
CA GLN A 146 -18.17 8.80 22.72
C GLN A 146 -18.87 7.44 22.75
N PHE A 147 -18.48 6.57 21.82
CA PHE A 147 -19.05 5.25 21.63
C PHE A 147 -17.98 4.17 21.83
N PRO A 148 -18.05 3.39 22.93
CA PRO A 148 -17.15 2.26 23.12
C PRO A 148 -17.30 1.23 22.00
N MET A 149 -16.19 0.75 21.46
CA MET A 149 -16.10 -0.23 20.39
C MET A 149 -15.46 -1.52 20.90
N TYR A 150 -15.96 -2.66 20.43
CA TYR A 150 -15.51 -3.96 20.92
C TYR A 150 -14.19 -4.42 20.32
N ASN A 151 -13.95 -4.02 19.06
CA ASN A 151 -12.82 -4.46 18.26
C ASN A 151 -12.07 -3.26 17.70
N ASN A 152 -10.85 -3.52 17.22
CA ASN A 152 -10.18 -2.61 16.30
C ASN A 152 -11.08 -2.35 15.09
N HIS A 153 -11.29 -1.08 14.79
CA HIS A 153 -12.23 -0.63 13.77
C HIS A 153 -11.63 0.52 12.97
N ARG A 154 -12.09 0.66 11.72
CA ARG A 154 -11.79 1.80 10.86
C ARG A 154 -13.05 2.58 10.55
N LEU A 155 -12.97 3.90 10.55
CA LEU A 155 -14.06 4.75 10.07
C LEU A 155 -14.13 4.67 8.55
N LEU A 156 -15.34 4.65 7.98
CA LEU A 156 -15.53 4.50 6.53
C LEU A 156 -16.27 5.69 5.92
N THR A 157 -17.50 5.95 6.38
CA THR A 157 -18.36 6.99 5.81
C THR A 157 -19.52 7.32 6.76
N TRP A 158 -20.01 8.56 6.69
CA TRP A 158 -21.27 8.95 7.31
C TRP A 158 -22.43 8.59 6.38
N ARG A 159 -23.57 8.19 6.96
CA ARG A 159 -24.82 8.21 6.20
C ARG A 159 -25.14 9.67 5.85
N PRO A 160 -25.67 9.97 4.65
CA PRO A 160 -25.89 11.36 4.21
C PRO A 160 -26.71 12.24 5.14
N ASP A 161 -27.56 11.65 5.99
CA ASP A 161 -28.36 12.37 7.00
C ASP A 161 -27.58 12.74 8.27
N GLY A 162 -26.32 12.32 8.41
CA GLY A 162 -25.48 12.60 9.57
C GLY A 162 -25.81 11.77 10.82
N GLU A 163 -26.79 10.87 10.78
CA GLU A 163 -27.27 10.16 11.98
C GLU A 163 -26.50 8.87 12.27
N CYS A 164 -25.70 8.39 11.32
CA CYS A 164 -25.02 7.10 11.41
C CYS A 164 -23.61 7.17 10.84
N VAL A 165 -22.66 6.54 11.54
CA VAL A 165 -21.29 6.30 11.03
C VAL A 165 -21.13 4.82 10.69
N LEU A 166 -20.68 4.53 9.47
CA LEU A 166 -20.30 3.18 9.08
C LEU A 166 -18.86 2.92 9.49
N VAL A 167 -18.64 1.83 10.23
CA VAL A 167 -17.32 1.39 10.68
C VAL A 167 -17.03 -0.02 10.22
N LYS A 168 -15.76 -0.31 9.96
CA LYS A 168 -15.26 -1.63 9.56
C LYS A 168 -14.51 -2.26 10.72
N GLU A 169 -15.00 -3.38 11.25
CA GLU A 169 -14.23 -4.22 12.15
C GLU A 169 -13.40 -5.22 11.32
N ILE A 170 -12.11 -5.33 11.63
CA ILE A 170 -11.17 -6.19 10.91
C ILE A 170 -10.94 -7.45 11.76
N ASN A 171 -11.40 -8.61 11.28
CA ASN A 171 -11.06 -9.89 11.93
C ASN A 171 -9.71 -10.39 11.41
N ASP A 172 -9.50 -10.40 10.08
CA ASP A 172 -8.22 -10.71 9.42
C ASP A 172 -8.12 -10.01 8.05
N SER A 173 -7.05 -10.25 7.28
CA SER A 173 -6.82 -9.65 5.96
C SER A 173 -7.92 -9.91 4.92
N PHE A 174 -8.72 -10.98 5.11
CA PHE A 174 -9.76 -11.45 4.20
C PHE A 174 -11.16 -11.54 4.83
N SER A 175 -11.30 -11.18 6.10
CA SER A 175 -12.56 -11.27 6.85
C SER A 175 -12.83 -9.99 7.62
N HIS A 176 -13.79 -9.20 7.13
CA HIS A 176 -14.20 -7.93 7.72
C HIS A 176 -15.68 -7.99 8.14
N ARG A 177 -16.10 -7.07 9.01
CA ARG A 177 -17.52 -6.79 9.28
C ARG A 177 -17.80 -5.31 9.10
N LEU A 178 -18.98 -5.00 8.57
CA LEU A 178 -19.49 -3.64 8.54
C LEU A 178 -20.50 -3.44 9.67
N VAL A 179 -20.32 -2.37 10.43
CA VAL A 179 -21.16 -2.01 11.57
C VAL A 179 -21.68 -0.59 11.35
N ALA A 180 -23.00 -0.44 11.34
CA ALA A 180 -23.66 0.86 11.37
C ALA A 180 -23.80 1.30 12.84
N LEU A 181 -23.15 2.41 13.20
CA LEU A 181 -23.23 3.05 14.52
C LEU A 181 -24.25 4.20 14.45
N ASP A 182 -25.41 4.00 15.08
CA ASP A 182 -26.44 5.03 15.28
C ASP A 182 -25.96 5.99 16.37
N LEU A 183 -25.83 7.28 16.03
CA LEU A 183 -25.29 8.29 16.94
C LEU A 183 -26.30 8.72 18.00
N ALA A 184 -27.60 8.72 17.68
CA ALA A 184 -28.63 9.18 18.60
C ALA A 184 -28.78 8.28 19.85
N ASN A 185 -28.44 7.00 19.73
CA ASN A 185 -28.59 6.03 20.83
C ASN A 185 -27.38 5.10 21.04
N GLY A 186 -26.33 5.20 20.23
CA GLY A 186 -25.11 4.39 20.30
C GLY A 186 -25.29 2.91 19.93
N LYS A 187 -26.43 2.55 19.32
CA LYS A 187 -26.70 1.18 18.88
C LYS A 187 -25.80 0.82 17.70
N LYS A 188 -25.20 -0.36 17.80
CA LYS A 188 -24.31 -0.94 16.79
C LYS A 188 -25.05 -2.06 16.08
N GLN A 189 -25.30 -1.88 14.79
CA GLN A 189 -25.92 -2.89 13.95
C GLN A 189 -24.90 -3.45 12.97
N VAL A 190 -24.58 -4.74 13.10
CA VAL A 190 -23.77 -5.41 12.08
C VAL A 190 -24.64 -5.61 10.84
N VAL A 191 -24.26 -4.99 9.72
CA VAL A 191 -25.00 -5.04 8.45
C VAL A 191 -24.54 -6.16 7.52
N THR A 192 -23.56 -6.96 7.98
CA THR A 192 -22.96 -8.09 7.27
C THR A 192 -22.83 -9.35 8.14
N ASP A 193 -23.64 -9.51 9.19
CA ASP A 193 -23.54 -10.62 10.15
C ASP A 193 -23.80 -12.01 9.53
N GLU A 194 -24.66 -12.06 8.52
CA GLU A 194 -24.94 -13.27 7.72
C GLU A 194 -23.93 -13.48 6.58
N ILE A 195 -23.12 -12.45 6.27
CA ILE A 195 -22.18 -12.41 5.16
C ILE A 195 -20.76 -12.55 5.73
N LYS A 196 -20.37 -13.80 5.97
CA LYS A 196 -19.08 -14.15 6.57
C LYS A 196 -17.99 -14.34 5.52
N ASP A 197 -16.74 -14.30 5.98
CA ASP A 197 -15.54 -14.62 5.19
C ASP A 197 -15.46 -13.82 3.89
N ALA A 198 -15.62 -12.51 4.02
CA ALA A 198 -15.58 -11.57 2.92
C ALA A 198 -14.85 -10.30 3.33
N ARG A 199 -14.21 -9.68 2.33
CA ARG A 199 -13.69 -8.32 2.42
C ARG A 199 -14.76 -7.33 2.01
N TYR A 200 -14.69 -6.16 2.61
CA TYR A 200 -15.43 -4.96 2.19
C TYR A 200 -14.44 -3.82 2.00
N VAL A 201 -14.38 -3.31 0.78
CA VAL A 201 -13.45 -2.28 0.31
C VAL A 201 -14.26 -1.10 -0.22
N THR A 202 -13.81 0.12 0.13
CA THR A 202 -14.42 1.42 -0.23
C THR A 202 -15.96 1.45 -0.16
N PRO A 203 -16.59 1.08 0.98
CA PRO A 203 -18.03 1.22 1.11
C PRO A 203 -18.44 2.70 1.18
N GLY A 204 -19.41 3.09 0.36
CA GLY A 204 -20.03 4.43 0.34
C GLY A 204 -21.54 4.33 0.22
N TRP A 205 -22.26 5.30 0.78
CA TRP A 205 -23.72 5.34 0.67
C TRP A 205 -24.18 5.81 -0.72
N ASP A 206 -25.38 5.39 -1.12
CA ASP A 206 -26.11 6.07 -2.17
C ASP A 206 -26.60 7.45 -1.70
N PRO A 207 -26.95 8.37 -2.62
CA PRO A 207 -27.36 9.73 -2.26
C PRO A 207 -28.54 9.78 -1.27
N GLU A 208 -29.41 8.78 -1.29
CA GLU A 208 -30.55 8.69 -0.37
C GLU A 208 -30.26 7.97 0.95
N GLY A 209 -29.02 7.50 1.18
CA GLY A 209 -28.62 6.83 2.42
C GLY A 209 -29.33 5.48 2.66
N ARG A 210 -29.84 4.84 1.61
CA ARG A 210 -30.59 3.58 1.66
C ARG A 210 -29.71 2.36 1.40
N ASN A 211 -28.70 2.48 0.54
CA ASN A 211 -27.85 1.36 0.14
C ASN A 211 -26.38 1.72 0.25
N LEU A 212 -25.55 0.70 0.44
CA LEU A 212 -24.09 0.82 0.38
C LEU A 212 -23.58 0.26 -0.94
N TYR A 213 -22.74 1.01 -1.65
CA TYR A 213 -21.94 0.53 -2.76
C TYR A 213 -20.53 0.23 -2.26
N LEU A 214 -20.05 -0.98 -2.54
CA LEU A 214 -18.79 -1.47 -2.00
C LEU A 214 -18.15 -2.48 -2.94
N VAL A 215 -16.91 -2.84 -2.67
CA VAL A 215 -16.19 -3.92 -3.33
C VAL A 215 -16.02 -5.10 -2.36
N THR A 216 -16.36 -6.32 -2.80
CA THR A 216 -16.33 -7.53 -1.97
C THR A 216 -15.98 -8.78 -2.75
N ASP A 217 -15.51 -9.82 -2.07
CA ASP A 217 -15.29 -11.18 -2.59
C ASP A 217 -16.23 -12.20 -1.93
N TYR A 218 -17.35 -11.75 -1.35
CA TYR A 218 -18.35 -12.67 -0.81
C TYR A 218 -18.85 -13.64 -1.89
N GLU A 219 -18.72 -14.95 -1.58
CA GLU A 219 -19.01 -16.07 -2.49
C GLU A 219 -18.34 -15.94 -3.87
N ALA A 220 -17.20 -15.27 -3.94
CA ALA A 220 -16.40 -15.11 -5.15
C ALA A 220 -14.92 -15.32 -4.84
N ASP A 221 -14.15 -15.64 -5.89
CA ASP A 221 -12.69 -15.70 -5.76
C ASP A 221 -12.05 -14.31 -5.88
N ARG A 222 -12.61 -13.44 -6.73
CA ARG A 222 -12.12 -12.09 -6.98
C ARG A 222 -13.07 -11.05 -6.42
N LEU A 223 -12.49 -9.90 -6.05
CA LEU A 223 -13.27 -8.74 -5.64
C LEU A 223 -14.13 -8.24 -6.81
N TYR A 224 -15.40 -7.94 -6.53
CA TYR A 224 -16.36 -7.36 -7.45
C TYR A 224 -17.12 -6.20 -6.79
N ALA A 225 -17.60 -5.25 -7.59
CA ALA A 225 -18.46 -4.18 -7.12
C ALA A 225 -19.87 -4.70 -6.86
N ALA A 226 -20.41 -4.37 -5.68
CA ALA A 226 -21.71 -4.78 -5.23
C ALA A 226 -22.46 -3.64 -4.54
N ARG A 227 -23.77 -3.76 -4.53
CA ARG A 227 -24.67 -3.00 -3.68
C ARG A 227 -25.15 -3.88 -2.53
N LEU A 228 -25.02 -3.40 -1.30
CA LEU A 228 -25.56 -3.96 -0.07
C LEU A 228 -26.77 -3.15 0.38
N SER A 229 -27.92 -3.80 0.58
CA SER A 229 -29.04 -3.21 1.33
C SER A 229 -28.86 -3.52 2.82
N PRO A 230 -28.69 -2.51 3.70
CA PRO A 230 -28.49 -2.76 5.14
C PRO A 230 -29.71 -3.35 5.85
N ASP A 231 -30.91 -3.12 5.32
CA ASP A 231 -32.19 -3.53 5.93
C ASP A 231 -32.43 -5.04 5.80
N ASP A 232 -32.22 -5.58 4.61
CA ASP A 232 -32.44 -7.01 4.31
C ASP A 232 -31.14 -7.80 4.10
N ARG A 233 -29.98 -7.11 4.16
CA ARG A 233 -28.62 -7.66 4.03
C ARG A 233 -28.36 -8.31 2.67
N THR A 234 -29.09 -7.90 1.64
CA THR A 234 -28.92 -8.44 0.30
C THR A 234 -27.73 -7.79 -0.41
N LEU A 235 -26.78 -8.61 -0.88
CA LEU A 235 -25.71 -8.21 -1.79
C LEU A 235 -26.11 -8.49 -3.25
N THR A 236 -26.04 -7.46 -4.09
CA THR A 236 -26.31 -7.56 -5.54
C THR A 236 -25.10 -7.03 -6.31
N PRO A 237 -24.46 -7.81 -7.19
CA PRO A 237 -23.42 -7.30 -8.08
C PRO A 237 -23.96 -6.16 -8.96
N VAL A 238 -23.20 -5.07 -9.08
CA VAL A 238 -23.58 -3.89 -9.89
C VAL A 238 -22.73 -3.72 -11.15
N VAL A 239 -21.60 -4.43 -11.20
CA VAL A 239 -20.75 -4.59 -12.39
C VAL A 239 -20.66 -6.07 -12.71
N GLU A 240 -20.55 -6.40 -14.00
CA GLU A 240 -20.33 -7.78 -14.44
C GLU A 240 -19.06 -8.36 -13.80
N ARG A 241 -19.19 -9.57 -13.24
CA ARG A 241 -18.04 -10.28 -12.66
C ARG A 241 -17.13 -10.77 -13.78
N THR A 242 -15.88 -10.34 -13.74
CA THR A 242 -14.85 -10.74 -14.71
C THR A 242 -13.79 -11.62 -14.05
N ASP A 243 -12.80 -12.05 -14.82
CA ASP A 243 -11.56 -12.65 -14.33
C ASP A 243 -10.54 -11.58 -13.87
N HIS A 244 -10.98 -10.36 -13.59
CA HIS A 244 -10.17 -9.28 -13.04
C HIS A 244 -10.70 -8.84 -11.67
N THR A 245 -9.84 -8.17 -10.90
CA THR A 245 -10.16 -7.77 -9.52
C THR A 245 -10.64 -6.32 -9.55
N VAL A 246 -11.89 -6.06 -9.15
CA VAL A 246 -12.34 -4.68 -8.89
C VAL A 246 -11.63 -4.16 -7.65
N GLU A 247 -11.02 -2.96 -7.72
CA GLU A 247 -10.18 -2.43 -6.63
C GLU A 247 -10.97 -1.47 -5.73
N SER A 248 -11.79 -0.62 -6.34
CA SER A 248 -12.58 0.39 -5.64
C SER A 248 -13.88 0.70 -6.39
N ILE A 249 -14.84 1.24 -5.63
CA ILE A 249 -16.04 1.91 -6.14
C ILE A 249 -16.27 3.18 -5.33
N GLY A 250 -16.72 4.25 -5.97
CA GLY A 250 -17.14 5.49 -5.33
C GLY A 250 -18.42 6.00 -5.98
N VAL A 251 -19.34 6.49 -5.15
CA VAL A 251 -20.61 7.09 -5.57
C VAL A 251 -20.66 8.50 -5.02
N HIS A 252 -21.06 9.45 -5.85
CA HIS A 252 -21.28 10.84 -5.51
C HIS A 252 -22.77 11.13 -5.33
N ASP A 253 -23.11 12.18 -4.57
CA ASP A 253 -24.50 12.59 -4.27
C ASP A 253 -25.34 12.91 -5.51
N SER A 254 -24.68 13.30 -6.61
CA SER A 254 -25.33 13.53 -7.91
C SER A 254 -25.73 12.23 -8.64
N GLY A 255 -25.40 11.06 -8.09
CA GLY A 255 -25.57 9.76 -8.74
C GLY A 255 -24.45 9.40 -9.73
N ARG A 256 -23.42 10.27 -9.85
CA ARG A 256 -22.17 9.96 -10.55
C ARG A 256 -21.42 8.85 -9.81
N LEU A 257 -20.69 8.02 -10.54
CA LEU A 257 -19.91 6.94 -9.96
C LEU A 257 -18.58 6.75 -10.67
N MET A 258 -17.66 6.12 -9.96
CA MET A 258 -16.44 5.57 -10.52
C MET A 258 -16.17 4.19 -9.93
N TYR A 259 -15.49 3.34 -10.69
CA TYR A 259 -14.88 2.13 -10.16
C TYR A 259 -13.57 1.85 -10.89
N SER A 260 -12.69 1.08 -10.26
CA SER A 260 -11.40 0.70 -10.85
C SER A 260 -11.24 -0.81 -10.91
N VAL A 261 -10.56 -1.30 -11.95
CA VAL A 261 -10.31 -2.72 -12.18
C VAL A 261 -8.82 -2.95 -12.40
N ASN A 262 -8.27 -3.93 -11.69
CA ASN A 262 -6.90 -4.41 -11.79
C ASN A 262 -6.78 -5.49 -12.89
N HIS A 263 -6.11 -5.12 -13.97
CA HIS A 263 -5.74 -6.01 -15.08
C HIS A 263 -4.25 -6.36 -14.99
N ASP A 264 -3.93 -7.48 -14.34
CA ASP A 264 -2.56 -7.97 -14.14
C ASP A 264 -1.58 -6.88 -13.63
N GLY A 265 -2.07 -6.08 -12.67
CA GLY A 265 -1.34 -5.01 -12.01
C GLY A 265 -1.65 -3.60 -12.53
N ILE A 266 -2.28 -3.46 -13.71
CA ILE A 266 -2.64 -2.14 -14.28
C ILE A 266 -4.05 -1.76 -13.87
N SER A 267 -4.25 -0.54 -13.38
CA SER A 267 -5.58 -0.01 -13.08
C SER A 267 -6.25 0.52 -14.35
N THR A 268 -7.49 0.09 -14.59
CA THR A 268 -8.41 0.76 -15.53
C THR A 268 -9.52 1.40 -14.72
N VAL A 269 -9.69 2.72 -14.84
CA VAL A 269 -10.72 3.49 -14.14
C VAL A 269 -11.91 3.68 -15.07
N TYR A 270 -13.10 3.41 -14.56
CA TYR A 270 -14.39 3.60 -15.23
C TYR A 270 -15.16 4.72 -14.53
N VAL A 271 -15.79 5.60 -15.28
CA VAL A 271 -16.65 6.67 -14.76
C VAL A 271 -18.01 6.66 -15.45
N GLY A 272 -19.05 7.07 -14.72
CA GLY A 272 -20.40 7.13 -15.26
C GLY A 272 -21.45 7.48 -14.22
N GLU A 273 -22.61 6.84 -14.33
CA GLU A 273 -23.80 7.16 -13.54
C GLU A 273 -24.55 5.90 -13.08
N LEU A 274 -25.23 6.03 -11.94
CA LEU A 274 -26.18 5.04 -11.45
C LEU A 274 -27.49 5.13 -12.24
N LYS A 275 -27.97 4.00 -12.73
CA LYS A 275 -29.31 3.84 -13.32
C LYS A 275 -30.22 3.16 -12.32
N GLY A 276 -30.98 3.97 -11.62
CA GLY A 276 -31.79 3.50 -10.49
C GLY A 276 -30.88 2.94 -9.39
N ASP A 277 -31.32 1.85 -8.76
CA ASP A 277 -30.64 1.28 -7.61
C ASP A 277 -29.73 0.10 -7.95
N LYS A 278 -29.70 -0.40 -9.19
CA LYS A 278 -29.03 -1.68 -9.53
C LYS A 278 -28.12 -1.65 -10.74
N GLU A 279 -28.28 -0.69 -11.63
CA GLU A 279 -27.55 -0.66 -12.88
C GLU A 279 -26.47 0.43 -12.85
N VAL A 280 -25.30 0.09 -13.38
CA VAL A 280 -24.17 1.00 -13.57
C VAL A 280 -23.99 1.19 -15.08
N GLU A 281 -24.04 2.44 -15.55
CA GLU A 281 -23.58 2.79 -16.89
C GLU A 281 -22.27 3.55 -16.77
N ALA A 282 -21.17 2.90 -17.13
CA ALA A 282 -19.84 3.49 -17.03
C ALA A 282 -18.98 3.16 -18.24
N GLN A 283 -18.00 4.03 -18.51
CA GLN A 283 -17.04 3.87 -19.60
C GLN A 283 -15.62 4.10 -19.08
N PRO A 284 -14.61 3.44 -19.66
CA PRO A 284 -13.23 3.59 -19.22
C PRO A 284 -12.69 5.00 -19.53
N LEU A 285 -11.85 5.50 -18.65
CA LEU A 285 -11.04 6.70 -18.86
C LEU A 285 -9.81 6.35 -19.72
N THR A 286 -9.98 6.38 -21.04
CA THR A 286 -8.92 6.00 -22.00
C THR A 286 -7.74 6.98 -22.03
N ASP A 287 -7.95 8.22 -21.61
CA ASP A 287 -6.93 9.27 -21.59
C ASP A 287 -6.06 9.22 -20.31
N LEU A 288 -6.43 8.38 -19.34
CA LEU A 288 -5.62 8.15 -18.14
C LEU A 288 -4.39 7.30 -18.52
N PRO A 289 -3.17 7.68 -18.11
CA PRO A 289 -1.98 6.93 -18.48
C PRO A 289 -1.96 5.53 -17.86
N SER A 290 -1.34 4.59 -18.55
CA SER A 290 -1.21 3.20 -18.10
C SER A 290 -0.34 3.12 -16.84
N GLY A 291 -0.96 2.80 -15.71
CA GLY A 291 -0.26 2.69 -14.44
C GLY A 291 -1.14 2.16 -13.32
N VAL A 292 -0.91 2.64 -12.12
CA VAL A 292 -1.63 2.26 -10.91
C VAL A 292 -2.38 3.47 -10.37
N ALA A 293 -3.70 3.39 -10.32
CA ALA A 293 -4.55 4.37 -9.65
C ALA A 293 -4.76 3.94 -8.20
N THR A 294 -4.57 4.84 -7.24
CA THR A 294 -4.60 4.48 -5.80
C THR A 294 -5.65 5.22 -4.99
N HIS A 295 -5.92 6.48 -5.31
CA HIS A 295 -6.86 7.33 -4.58
C HIS A 295 -7.72 8.11 -5.58
N ALA A 296 -8.92 8.46 -5.15
CA ALA A 296 -9.89 9.14 -5.98
C ALA A 296 -10.85 9.96 -5.12
N ALA A 297 -11.16 11.18 -5.56
CA ALA A 297 -12.15 12.04 -4.93
C ALA A 297 -12.98 12.76 -6.00
N PHE A 298 -14.29 12.83 -5.79
CA PHE A 298 -15.15 13.67 -6.64
C PHE A 298 -14.99 15.13 -6.27
N GLY A 299 -15.11 16.01 -7.27
CA GLY A 299 -15.40 17.42 -7.00
C GLY A 299 -16.83 17.61 -6.48
N PRO A 300 -17.17 18.76 -5.89
CA PRO A 300 -18.45 18.98 -5.20
C PRO A 300 -19.70 18.77 -6.07
N GLU A 301 -19.59 19.10 -7.37
CA GLU A 301 -20.68 18.94 -8.34
C GLU A 301 -20.71 17.53 -8.98
N GLY A 302 -19.73 16.68 -8.66
CA GLY A 302 -19.59 15.32 -9.21
C GLY A 302 -19.23 15.26 -10.70
N ASN A 303 -18.96 16.39 -11.36
CA ASN A 303 -18.54 16.45 -12.77
C ASN A 303 -17.01 16.34 -12.94
N ARG A 304 -16.26 16.41 -11.85
CA ARG A 304 -14.81 16.26 -11.79
C ARG A 304 -14.45 15.04 -10.95
N LEU A 305 -13.45 14.29 -11.38
CA LEU A 305 -12.82 13.23 -10.61
C LEU A 305 -11.33 13.51 -10.50
N VAL A 306 -10.83 13.66 -9.27
CA VAL A 306 -9.41 13.80 -8.96
C VAL A 306 -8.86 12.42 -8.65
N LEU A 307 -7.73 12.05 -9.26
CA LEU A 307 -7.11 10.73 -9.17
C LEU A 307 -5.63 10.83 -8.84
N THR A 308 -5.14 9.98 -7.94
CA THR A 308 -3.70 9.72 -7.84
C THR A 308 -3.33 8.55 -8.73
N VAL A 309 -2.39 8.77 -9.67
CA VAL A 309 -1.86 7.74 -10.56
C VAL A 309 -0.33 7.77 -10.55
N SER A 310 0.29 6.59 -10.49
CA SER A 310 1.72 6.42 -10.76
C SER A 310 1.93 5.49 -11.94
N THR A 311 2.81 5.89 -12.86
CA THR A 311 3.27 5.07 -13.99
C THR A 311 4.70 4.62 -13.75
N GLU A 312 5.27 3.76 -14.58
CA GLU A 312 6.65 3.29 -14.37
C GLU A 312 7.68 4.41 -14.53
N THR A 313 7.37 5.49 -15.23
CA THR A 313 8.26 6.64 -15.45
C THR A 313 7.87 7.88 -14.64
N VAL A 314 6.66 7.93 -14.07
CA VAL A 314 6.15 9.08 -13.32
C VAL A 314 5.77 8.65 -11.90
N PRO A 315 6.42 9.25 -10.86
CA PRO A 315 5.98 9.11 -9.47
C PRO A 315 4.49 9.41 -9.29
N SER A 316 3.91 9.06 -8.14
CA SER A 316 2.51 9.38 -7.87
C SER A 316 2.22 10.85 -8.15
N ALA A 317 1.28 11.08 -9.06
CA ALA A 317 0.86 12.37 -9.57
C ALA A 317 -0.66 12.48 -9.52
N VAL A 318 -1.15 13.72 -9.45
CA VAL A 318 -2.58 14.02 -9.44
C VAL A 318 -3.07 14.35 -10.84
N TYR A 319 -4.12 13.66 -11.23
CA TYR A 319 -4.85 13.84 -12.48
C TYR A 319 -6.26 14.33 -12.17
N VAL A 320 -6.78 15.24 -12.98
CA VAL A 320 -8.17 15.69 -12.91
C VAL A 320 -8.86 15.29 -14.20
N CYS A 321 -9.95 14.56 -14.05
CA CYS A 321 -10.82 14.13 -15.13
C CYS A 321 -12.10 14.97 -15.13
N ASP A 322 -12.47 15.48 -16.29
CA ASP A 322 -13.84 15.88 -16.58
C ASP A 322 -14.65 14.61 -16.86
N ILE A 323 -15.70 14.30 -16.09
CA ILE A 323 -16.44 13.05 -16.27
C ILE A 323 -17.33 13.11 -17.53
N ASP A 324 -17.86 14.29 -17.87
CA ASP A 324 -18.79 14.47 -18.98
C ASP A 324 -18.07 14.36 -20.33
N THR A 325 -16.88 14.97 -20.44
CA THR A 325 -16.05 14.93 -21.66
C THR A 325 -15.02 13.81 -21.64
N ARG A 326 -14.74 13.23 -20.46
CA ARG A 326 -13.71 12.19 -20.19
C ARG A 326 -12.29 12.62 -20.51
N THR A 327 -12.05 13.93 -20.58
CA THR A 327 -10.72 14.47 -20.77
C THR A 327 -9.96 14.43 -19.46
N VAL A 328 -8.75 13.88 -19.49
CA VAL A 328 -7.86 13.80 -18.33
C VAL A 328 -6.73 14.80 -18.49
N SER A 329 -6.42 15.53 -17.42
CA SER A 329 -5.30 16.45 -17.35
C SER A 329 -4.42 16.14 -16.15
N ARG A 330 -3.09 16.18 -16.33
CA ARG A 330 -2.13 16.04 -15.23
C ARG A 330 -1.96 17.39 -14.54
N TRP A 331 -2.26 17.46 -13.26
CA TRP A 331 -2.30 18.72 -12.49
C TRP A 331 -1.06 18.92 -11.63
N LEU A 332 -0.77 17.94 -10.77
CA LEU A 332 0.40 17.94 -9.88
C LEU A 332 1.24 16.71 -10.19
N SER A 333 2.53 16.93 -10.39
CA SER A 333 3.49 15.87 -10.58
C SER A 333 4.87 16.39 -10.21
N SER A 334 5.71 15.53 -9.66
CA SER A 334 7.11 15.88 -9.47
C SER A 334 7.71 16.19 -10.84
N PRO A 335 8.60 17.19 -10.97
CA PRO A 335 9.51 17.18 -12.10
C PRO A 335 10.13 15.78 -12.14
N SER A 336 10.02 15.09 -13.29
CA SER A 336 10.54 13.74 -13.39
C SER A 336 12.01 13.78 -12.96
N PRO A 337 12.45 12.91 -12.05
CA PRO A 337 13.86 12.86 -11.68
C PRO A 337 14.68 12.71 -12.96
N SER A 338 15.85 13.38 -13.03
CA SER A 338 16.74 13.40 -14.19
C SER A 338 17.27 12.00 -14.53
N ASN A 339 16.40 11.18 -15.11
CA ASN A 339 16.64 9.82 -15.54
C ASN A 339 16.50 9.71 -17.06
N THR A 340 16.87 8.56 -17.60
CA THR A 340 16.92 8.32 -19.05
C THR A 340 15.54 8.38 -19.71
N PHE A 341 14.45 8.39 -18.92
CA PHE A 341 13.07 8.28 -19.39
C PHE A 341 12.29 9.60 -19.33
N MET A 342 12.95 10.74 -19.07
CA MET A 342 12.28 12.06 -19.07
C MET A 342 11.61 12.40 -20.41
N ASP A 343 12.14 11.91 -21.53
CA ASP A 343 11.62 12.19 -22.88
C ASP A 343 10.41 11.32 -23.26
N THR A 344 10.07 10.32 -22.43
CA THR A 344 8.97 9.36 -22.67
C THR A 344 8.09 9.21 -21.43
N PRO A 345 7.50 10.30 -20.91
CA PRO A 345 6.61 10.21 -19.74
C PRO A 345 5.41 9.32 -20.07
N ASP A 346 5.02 8.52 -19.09
CA ASP A 346 3.92 7.54 -19.14
C ASP A 346 4.15 6.34 -20.07
N GLU A 347 5.37 6.16 -20.58
CA GLU A 347 5.73 4.94 -21.29
C GLU A 347 5.87 3.76 -20.32
N ARG A 348 5.34 2.62 -20.75
CA ARG A 348 5.46 1.37 -20.01
C ARG A 348 6.83 0.74 -20.26
N LEU A 349 7.58 0.52 -19.20
CA LEU A 349 8.90 -0.11 -19.22
C LEU A 349 8.80 -1.64 -19.19
N SER A 350 7.91 -2.16 -18.34
CA SER A 350 7.76 -3.60 -18.13
C SER A 350 6.75 -4.25 -19.07
N ARG A 351 6.91 -5.54 -19.31
CA ARG A 351 5.89 -6.39 -19.92
C ARG A 351 5.32 -7.32 -18.86
N VAL A 352 4.00 -7.47 -18.84
CA VAL A 352 3.36 -8.57 -18.11
C VAL A 352 3.65 -9.86 -18.87
N ILE A 353 4.26 -10.82 -18.19
CA ILE A 353 4.54 -12.16 -18.69
C ILE A 353 4.03 -13.20 -17.68
N ARG A 354 3.99 -14.46 -18.09
CA ARG A 354 3.76 -15.60 -17.20
C ARG A 354 4.83 -16.65 -17.48
N TYR A 355 5.35 -17.26 -16.42
CA TYR A 355 6.21 -18.43 -16.51
C TYR A 355 5.58 -19.57 -15.71
N THR A 356 5.82 -20.80 -16.15
CA THR A 356 5.23 -21.99 -15.53
C THR A 356 6.16 -22.50 -14.44
N SER A 357 5.68 -22.53 -13.19
CA SER A 357 6.34 -23.14 -12.03
C SER A 357 6.30 -24.67 -12.13
N ASP A 358 7.06 -25.38 -11.28
CA ASP A 358 7.25 -26.83 -11.32
C ASP A 358 5.94 -27.63 -11.17
N ASP A 359 4.97 -27.07 -10.43
CA ASP A 359 3.63 -27.64 -10.26
C ASP A 359 2.66 -27.29 -11.41
N SER A 360 3.19 -26.83 -12.55
CA SER A 360 2.45 -26.36 -13.73
C SER A 360 1.63 -25.08 -13.49
N ARG A 361 1.87 -24.35 -12.41
CA ARG A 361 1.20 -23.07 -12.14
C ARG A 361 1.81 -21.94 -12.94
N GLU A 362 0.95 -21.14 -13.56
CA GLU A 362 1.39 -19.89 -14.20
C GLU A 362 1.63 -18.81 -13.16
N ILE A 363 2.87 -18.30 -13.10
CA ILE A 363 3.30 -17.21 -12.23
C ILE A 363 3.36 -15.92 -13.05
N PRO A 364 2.42 -14.96 -12.84
CA PRO A 364 2.49 -13.66 -13.47
C PRO A 364 3.68 -12.85 -12.96
N ALA A 365 4.33 -12.10 -13.83
CA ALA A 365 5.45 -11.24 -13.46
C ALA A 365 5.52 -9.99 -14.35
N LEU A 366 6.15 -8.94 -13.82
CA LEU A 366 6.62 -7.82 -14.63
C LEU A 366 8.06 -8.10 -15.04
N PHE A 367 8.34 -8.02 -16.34
CA PHE A 367 9.68 -8.22 -16.89
C PHE A 367 10.16 -6.94 -17.58
N THR A 368 11.30 -6.42 -17.14
CA THR A 368 11.89 -5.18 -17.62
C THR A 368 13.32 -5.43 -18.07
N ARG A 369 13.67 -4.98 -19.28
CA ARG A 369 15.04 -5.02 -19.79
C ARG A 369 15.75 -3.68 -19.56
N PRO A 370 17.10 -3.66 -19.54
CA PRO A 370 17.85 -2.42 -19.62
C PRO A 370 17.42 -1.56 -20.82
N PRO A 371 17.55 -0.22 -20.72
CA PRO A 371 17.34 0.68 -21.86
C PRO A 371 18.17 0.27 -23.09
N VAL A 372 17.67 0.61 -24.28
CA VAL A 372 18.39 0.37 -25.52
C VAL A 372 19.75 1.07 -25.48
N GLY A 373 20.82 0.33 -25.77
CA GLY A 373 22.19 0.85 -25.73
C GLY A 373 22.91 0.69 -24.39
N THR A 374 22.24 0.15 -23.36
CA THR A 374 22.87 -0.24 -22.09
C THR A 374 23.36 -1.69 -22.17
N ASP A 375 24.63 -1.93 -21.88
CA ASP A 375 25.21 -3.28 -21.82
C ASP A 375 24.57 -4.10 -20.70
N LEU A 376 24.20 -5.35 -21.00
CA LEU A 376 23.67 -6.29 -20.01
C LEU A 376 24.81 -6.77 -19.09
N ARG A 377 24.68 -6.50 -17.78
CA ARG A 377 25.61 -6.96 -16.73
C ARG A 377 25.13 -8.21 -16.02
N GLY A 378 23.83 -8.44 -16.00
CA GLY A 378 23.20 -9.57 -15.32
C GLY A 378 21.69 -9.39 -15.21
N ALA A 379 21.10 -10.19 -14.34
CA ALA A 379 19.67 -10.24 -14.12
C ALA A 379 19.34 -10.27 -12.62
N VAL A 380 18.18 -9.75 -12.26
CA VAL A 380 17.69 -9.69 -10.87
C VAL A 380 16.24 -10.15 -10.80
N VAL A 381 15.96 -11.11 -9.92
CA VAL A 381 14.60 -11.45 -9.51
C VAL A 381 14.26 -10.64 -8.25
N ASP A 382 13.41 -9.60 -8.36
CA ASP A 382 13.01 -8.72 -7.26
C ASP A 382 11.66 -9.13 -6.65
N VAL A 383 11.73 -9.94 -5.58
CA VAL A 383 10.58 -10.50 -4.86
C VAL A 383 9.98 -9.48 -3.90
N HIS A 384 8.66 -9.26 -4.00
CA HIS A 384 7.98 -8.30 -3.13
C HIS A 384 7.83 -8.77 -1.69
N GLY A 385 7.77 -7.79 -0.78
CA GLY A 385 7.27 -7.99 0.59
C GLY A 385 5.77 -8.26 0.61
N GLY A 386 5.27 -8.82 1.70
CA GLY A 386 3.91 -9.33 1.79
C GLY A 386 3.85 -10.55 2.73
N PRO A 387 3.19 -11.65 2.35
CA PRO A 387 2.93 -12.08 0.96
C PRO A 387 1.76 -11.39 0.26
N GLU A 388 0.81 -10.82 1.00
CA GLU A 388 -0.43 -10.22 0.47
C GLU A 388 -0.18 -8.84 -0.17
N ASN A 389 0.60 -8.81 -1.24
CA ASN A 389 0.89 -7.63 -2.05
C ASN A 389 1.00 -8.05 -3.52
N GLN A 390 1.17 -7.08 -4.41
CA GLN A 390 1.35 -7.30 -5.83
C GLN A 390 2.44 -6.34 -6.36
N ARG A 391 3.37 -6.86 -7.15
CA ARG A 391 4.22 -6.07 -8.04
C ARG A 391 3.35 -5.54 -9.18
N ARG A 392 3.31 -4.21 -9.30
CA ARG A 392 2.47 -3.46 -10.24
C ARG A 392 3.32 -2.42 -10.97
N PRO A 393 3.02 -2.09 -12.24
CA PRO A 393 3.81 -1.17 -13.06
C PRO A 393 3.60 0.28 -12.62
N ARG A 394 4.31 0.68 -11.57
CA ARG A 394 4.36 2.04 -11.01
C ARG A 394 5.80 2.47 -10.83
N TYR A 395 6.02 3.74 -10.51
CA TYR A 395 7.37 4.27 -10.38
C TYR A 395 8.07 3.62 -9.19
N ARG A 396 9.18 2.94 -9.48
CA ARG A 396 10.01 2.28 -8.48
C ARG A 396 11.48 2.66 -8.73
N PRO A 397 12.05 3.56 -7.92
CA PRO A 397 13.46 3.96 -8.04
C PRO A 397 14.43 2.77 -8.06
N HIS A 398 14.11 1.73 -7.29
CA HIS A 398 14.86 0.47 -7.27
C HIS A 398 14.94 -0.16 -8.67
N LEU A 399 13.81 -0.28 -9.39
CA LEU A 399 13.77 -0.81 -10.76
C LEU A 399 14.64 0.04 -11.69
N HIS A 400 14.47 1.36 -11.67
CA HIS A 400 15.25 2.32 -12.48
C HIS A 400 16.76 2.19 -12.23
N TRP A 401 17.14 2.10 -10.96
CA TRP A 401 18.55 1.95 -10.57
C TRP A 401 19.18 0.70 -11.19
N PHE A 402 18.47 -0.43 -11.21
CA PHE A 402 18.92 -1.70 -11.80
C PHE A 402 19.00 -1.63 -13.32
N ILE A 403 17.92 -1.22 -14.00
CA ILE A 403 17.85 -1.27 -15.46
C ILE A 403 18.83 -0.30 -16.12
N GLU A 404 19.04 0.88 -15.54
CA GLU A 404 20.04 1.84 -16.04
C GLU A 404 21.49 1.42 -15.77
N ARG A 405 21.71 0.45 -14.87
CA ARG A 405 23.02 -0.17 -14.61
C ARG A 405 23.23 -1.45 -15.40
N GLY A 406 22.31 -1.81 -16.29
CA GLY A 406 22.45 -2.96 -17.16
C GLY A 406 21.92 -4.27 -16.58
N TYR A 407 21.08 -4.21 -15.54
CA TYR A 407 20.43 -5.40 -15.01
C TYR A 407 19.03 -5.56 -15.59
N ALA A 408 18.74 -6.72 -16.16
CA ALA A 408 17.34 -7.09 -16.44
C ALA A 408 16.64 -7.44 -15.12
N VAL A 409 15.36 -7.09 -14.99
CA VAL A 409 14.61 -7.29 -13.75
C VAL A 409 13.35 -8.09 -14.00
N LEU A 410 13.14 -9.14 -13.22
CA LEU A 410 11.89 -9.87 -13.11
C LEU A 410 11.27 -9.59 -11.74
N GLU A 411 10.04 -9.09 -11.71
CA GLU A 411 9.27 -8.85 -10.50
C GLU A 411 8.10 -9.82 -10.46
N PRO A 412 8.29 -11.05 -9.94
CA PRO A 412 7.25 -12.06 -9.93
C PRO A 412 6.17 -11.73 -8.90
N ASN A 413 4.93 -11.97 -9.29
CA ASN A 413 3.79 -12.11 -8.39
C ASN A 413 3.62 -13.59 -8.06
N ILE A 414 4.55 -14.10 -7.25
CA ILE A 414 4.59 -15.47 -6.73
C ILE A 414 3.26 -15.89 -6.09
N ARG A 415 3.06 -17.20 -5.89
CA ARG A 415 1.88 -17.66 -5.13
C ARG A 415 1.82 -16.92 -3.78
N GLY A 416 0.63 -16.49 -3.36
CA GLY A 416 0.46 -15.58 -2.23
C GLY A 416 0.18 -14.12 -2.60
N SER A 417 0.55 -13.68 -3.80
CA SER A 417 0.29 -12.30 -4.24
C SER A 417 -1.20 -11.97 -4.35
N THR A 418 -1.55 -10.71 -4.16
CA THR A 418 -2.90 -10.19 -4.39
C THR A 418 -3.12 -9.84 -5.87
N GLY A 419 -4.37 -9.52 -6.24
CA GLY A 419 -4.75 -9.17 -7.62
C GLY A 419 -5.22 -10.35 -8.49
N TYR A 420 -4.92 -11.60 -8.08
CA TYR A 420 -5.25 -12.83 -8.82
C TYR A 420 -6.32 -13.71 -8.16
N GLY A 421 -7.05 -13.16 -7.18
CA GLY A 421 -8.09 -13.85 -6.43
C GLY A 421 -7.63 -14.39 -5.07
N ARG A 422 -8.59 -14.67 -4.20
CA ARG A 422 -8.37 -15.16 -2.83
C ARG A 422 -7.71 -16.53 -2.83
N GLN A 423 -8.11 -17.42 -3.73
CA GLN A 423 -7.46 -18.74 -3.84
C GLN A 423 -5.98 -18.63 -4.15
N TYR A 424 -5.56 -17.71 -5.03
CA TYR A 424 -4.14 -17.50 -5.35
C TYR A 424 -3.38 -16.89 -4.17
N ALA A 425 -3.98 -15.92 -3.46
CA ALA A 425 -3.39 -15.31 -2.28
C ALA A 425 -3.21 -16.30 -1.11
N ASN A 426 -4.11 -17.29 -0.98
CA ASN A 426 -4.03 -18.29 0.08
C ASN A 426 -3.00 -19.41 -0.21
N LEU A 427 -2.39 -19.44 -1.40
CA LEU A 427 -1.38 -20.45 -1.73
C LEU A 427 -0.09 -20.31 -0.92
N ASP A 428 0.15 -19.17 -0.28
CA ASP A 428 1.31 -18.93 0.60
C ASP A 428 0.99 -19.12 2.09
N GLU A 429 -0.12 -19.79 2.43
CA GLU A 429 -0.51 -20.04 3.82
C GLU A 429 0.13 -21.32 4.39
N GLY A 430 0.68 -21.19 5.60
CA GLY A 430 1.18 -22.32 6.40
C GLY A 430 2.17 -23.19 5.61
N PRO A 431 1.98 -24.52 5.58
CA PRO A 431 2.91 -25.43 4.91
C PRO A 431 3.16 -25.15 3.42
N ARG A 432 2.22 -24.51 2.71
CA ARG A 432 2.36 -24.21 1.26
C ARG A 432 3.30 -23.04 0.97
N ARG A 433 3.68 -22.27 1.99
CA ARG A 433 4.59 -21.12 1.88
C ARG A 433 5.95 -21.48 1.28
N ILE A 434 6.40 -22.71 1.46
CA ILE A 434 7.67 -23.16 0.90
C ILE A 434 7.66 -23.16 -0.64
N ASP A 435 6.51 -23.46 -1.26
CA ASP A 435 6.41 -23.54 -2.71
C ASP A 435 6.59 -22.16 -3.38
N ALA A 436 6.42 -21.07 -2.62
CA ALA A 436 6.69 -19.72 -3.12
C ALA A 436 8.19 -19.49 -3.38
N ALA A 437 9.07 -20.23 -2.72
CA ALA A 437 10.49 -20.21 -3.02
C ALA A 437 10.79 -20.90 -4.36
N ASP A 438 10.04 -21.95 -4.70
CA ASP A 438 10.19 -22.66 -5.98
C ASP A 438 9.73 -21.75 -7.14
N ASP A 439 8.65 -20.97 -6.95
CA ASP A 439 8.24 -19.94 -7.93
C ASP A 439 9.36 -18.91 -8.19
N VAL A 440 10.16 -18.56 -7.17
CA VAL A 440 11.30 -17.64 -7.32
C VAL A 440 12.43 -18.31 -8.09
N ALA A 441 12.79 -19.56 -7.76
CA ALA A 441 13.82 -20.32 -8.46
C ALA A 441 13.50 -20.48 -9.95
N THR A 442 12.30 -20.96 -10.29
CA THR A 442 11.86 -21.10 -11.69
C THR A 442 11.85 -19.75 -12.42
N GLY A 443 11.51 -18.66 -11.72
CA GLY A 443 11.60 -17.30 -12.25
C GLY A 443 13.04 -16.89 -12.57
N GLY A 444 14.00 -17.28 -11.73
CA GLY A 444 15.44 -17.09 -11.96
C GLY A 444 15.94 -17.81 -13.21
N GLU A 445 15.58 -19.10 -13.36
CA GLU A 445 15.92 -19.89 -14.55
C GLU A 445 15.29 -19.31 -15.82
N TRP A 446 14.01 -18.94 -15.74
CA TRP A 446 13.31 -18.28 -16.85
C TRP A 446 14.04 -16.99 -17.23
N LEU A 447 14.36 -16.13 -16.27
CA LEU A 447 15.03 -14.86 -16.51
C LEU A 447 16.41 -15.07 -17.15
N ARG A 448 17.19 -16.02 -16.62
CA ARG A 448 18.49 -16.43 -17.19
C ARG A 448 18.38 -16.74 -18.68
N SER A 449 17.38 -17.56 -19.04
CA SER A 449 17.12 -17.94 -20.44
C SER A 449 16.65 -16.77 -21.30
N GLN A 450 15.84 -15.85 -20.76
CA GLN A 450 15.25 -14.76 -21.53
C GLN A 450 16.22 -13.63 -21.88
N VAL A 451 17.30 -13.49 -21.13
CA VAL A 451 18.33 -12.46 -21.38
C VAL A 451 19.69 -13.05 -21.71
N GLU A 452 19.81 -14.38 -21.77
CA GLU A 452 21.03 -15.10 -22.14
C GLU A 452 22.24 -14.62 -21.31
N THR A 453 22.08 -14.63 -19.98
CA THR A 453 23.12 -14.20 -19.04
C THR A 453 23.56 -15.35 -18.15
N ASP A 454 24.82 -15.34 -17.73
CA ASP A 454 25.33 -16.27 -16.73
C ASP A 454 25.05 -15.78 -15.30
N HIS A 455 24.69 -14.51 -15.12
CA HIS A 455 24.61 -13.83 -13.83
C HIS A 455 23.17 -13.49 -13.42
N VAL A 456 22.64 -14.19 -12.42
CA VAL A 456 21.29 -13.98 -11.87
C VAL A 456 21.33 -13.82 -10.36
N VAL A 457 20.76 -12.74 -9.85
CA VAL A 457 20.69 -12.44 -8.42
C VAL A 457 19.25 -12.49 -7.93
N VAL A 458 19.00 -13.08 -6.77
CA VAL A 458 17.71 -12.97 -6.09
C VAL A 458 17.75 -11.80 -5.12
N SER A 459 16.75 -10.92 -5.16
CA SER A 459 16.63 -9.79 -4.26
C SER A 459 15.22 -9.73 -3.69
N GLY A 460 15.08 -9.35 -2.43
CA GLY A 460 13.75 -9.16 -1.86
C GLY A 460 13.73 -8.33 -0.60
N THR A 461 12.53 -7.85 -0.25
CA THR A 461 12.27 -7.07 0.96
C THR A 461 11.26 -7.77 1.87
N SER A 462 11.47 -7.78 3.19
CA SER A 462 10.54 -8.38 4.15
C SER A 462 10.31 -9.87 3.86
N HIS A 463 9.07 -10.30 3.60
CA HIS A 463 8.79 -11.67 3.14
C HIS A 463 9.57 -12.05 1.85
N GLY A 464 9.78 -11.13 0.91
CA GLY A 464 10.65 -11.38 -0.24
C GLY A 464 12.12 -11.56 0.17
N GLY A 465 12.56 -10.88 1.24
CA GLY A 465 13.88 -11.07 1.82
C GLY A 465 14.04 -12.43 2.49
N LEU A 466 12.98 -12.98 3.10
CA LEU A 466 12.94 -14.38 3.51
C LEU A 466 13.14 -15.31 2.31
N LEU A 467 12.36 -15.13 1.23
CA LEU A 467 12.44 -16.00 0.06
C LEU A 467 13.78 -15.90 -0.67
N ALA A 468 14.42 -14.72 -0.67
CA ALA A 468 15.79 -14.55 -1.17
C ALA A 468 16.80 -15.39 -0.37
N LEU A 469 16.71 -15.38 0.96
CA LEU A 469 17.57 -16.20 1.83
C LEU A 469 17.26 -17.69 1.69
N VAL A 470 15.98 -18.07 1.59
CA VAL A 470 15.56 -19.46 1.36
C VAL A 470 16.16 -20.02 0.07
N ASN A 471 16.14 -19.23 -1.00
CA ASN A 471 16.75 -19.63 -2.28
C ASN A 471 18.28 -19.68 -2.21
N ALA A 472 18.93 -18.94 -1.30
CA ALA A 472 20.39 -18.93 -1.18
C ALA A 472 20.96 -20.29 -0.71
N TYR A 473 20.20 -21.09 0.06
CA TYR A 473 20.61 -22.45 0.44
C TYR A 473 19.83 -23.55 -0.29
N ARG A 474 18.62 -23.28 -0.81
CA ARG A 474 17.83 -24.30 -1.55
C ARG A 474 18.11 -24.36 -3.05
N SER A 475 18.52 -23.25 -3.66
CA SER A 475 18.71 -23.14 -5.11
C SER A 475 19.99 -22.36 -5.48
N PRO A 476 21.15 -22.65 -4.86
CA PRO A 476 22.40 -21.94 -5.16
C PRO A 476 22.91 -22.14 -6.60
N GLU A 477 22.43 -23.15 -7.31
CA GLU A 477 22.72 -23.37 -8.74
C GLU A 477 21.97 -22.40 -9.67
N VAL A 478 20.86 -21.82 -9.20
CA VAL A 478 20.05 -20.87 -9.95
C VAL A 478 20.58 -19.44 -9.78
N PHE A 479 21.06 -19.10 -8.58
CA PHE A 479 21.42 -17.73 -8.22
C PHE A 479 22.91 -17.57 -7.91
N ASP A 480 23.53 -16.53 -8.45
CA ASP A 480 24.93 -16.17 -8.23
C ASP A 480 25.13 -15.34 -6.97
N ALA A 481 24.07 -14.70 -6.46
CA ALA A 481 24.05 -14.00 -5.18
C ALA A 481 22.61 -13.78 -4.68
N ALA A 482 22.48 -13.48 -3.38
CA ALA A 482 21.21 -13.09 -2.76
C ALA A 482 21.31 -11.73 -2.04
N ILE A 483 20.22 -10.96 -2.09
CA ILE A 483 20.09 -9.69 -1.36
C ILE A 483 18.81 -9.73 -0.53
N SER A 484 18.95 -9.60 0.79
CA SER A 484 17.83 -9.58 1.73
C SER A 484 17.75 -8.24 2.43
N THR A 485 16.70 -7.45 2.12
CA THR A 485 16.37 -6.22 2.85
C THR A 485 15.29 -6.51 3.88
N ALA A 486 15.48 -6.17 5.15
CA ALA A 486 14.47 -6.36 6.20
C ALA A 486 13.88 -7.79 6.27
N GLY A 487 14.66 -8.82 5.89
CA GLY A 487 14.18 -10.19 5.72
C GLY A 487 13.93 -10.93 7.04
N ILE A 488 13.10 -11.98 7.01
CA ILE A 488 12.84 -12.84 8.17
C ILE A 488 13.93 -13.92 8.26
N TYR A 489 14.69 -13.96 9.36
CA TYR A 489 15.81 -14.90 9.55
C TYR A 489 15.46 -16.13 10.39
N ASP A 490 14.45 -16.03 11.23
CA ASP A 490 13.89 -17.13 12.02
C ASP A 490 12.37 -16.94 12.06
N LEU A 491 11.66 -17.83 11.37
CA LEU A 491 10.22 -17.71 11.21
C LEU A 491 9.50 -17.94 12.54
N GLU A 492 10.07 -18.76 13.43
CA GLU A 492 9.47 -19.05 14.73
C GLU A 492 9.56 -17.85 15.65
N LYS A 493 10.74 -17.23 15.76
CA LYS A 493 10.94 -15.99 16.50
C LYS A 493 10.06 -14.86 15.96
N PHE A 494 9.95 -14.76 14.63
CA PHE A 494 9.05 -13.79 14.01
C PHE A 494 7.58 -14.01 14.41
N VAL A 495 7.06 -15.24 14.30
CA VAL A 495 5.68 -15.53 14.73
C VAL A 495 5.46 -15.31 16.24
N GLN A 496 6.49 -15.51 17.06
CA GLN A 496 6.44 -15.28 18.51
C GLN A 496 6.54 -13.79 18.90
N SER A 497 7.20 -12.95 18.10
CA SER A 497 7.37 -11.51 18.38
C SER A 497 6.14 -10.67 18.04
N LEU A 498 5.20 -11.22 17.27
CA LEU A 498 4.00 -10.52 16.84
C LEU A 498 3.03 -10.29 18.01
N GLU A 499 2.41 -9.11 18.05
CA GLU A 499 1.49 -8.71 19.13
C GLU A 499 0.42 -9.78 19.39
N ILE A 500 0.07 -9.96 20.68
CA ILE A 500 -0.82 -11.03 21.14
C ILE A 500 -2.17 -11.01 20.42
N GLU A 501 -2.74 -9.83 20.16
CA GLU A 501 -4.02 -9.66 19.44
C GLU A 501 -3.97 -10.20 18.01
N ASN A 502 -2.79 -10.19 17.38
CA ASN A 502 -2.59 -10.67 16.02
C ASN A 502 -2.14 -12.14 15.96
N ARG A 503 -1.89 -12.78 17.10
CA ARG A 503 -1.20 -14.08 17.13
C ARG A 503 -2.02 -15.19 16.48
N GLU A 504 -3.32 -15.27 16.74
CA GLU A 504 -4.17 -16.32 16.15
C GLU A 504 -4.31 -16.16 14.63
N LEU A 505 -4.49 -14.92 14.17
CA LEU A 505 -4.56 -14.56 12.75
C LEU A 505 -3.26 -14.91 12.02
N ARG A 506 -2.13 -14.62 12.67
CA ARG A 506 -0.81 -14.86 12.08
C ARG A 506 -0.39 -16.32 12.18
N VAL A 507 -0.87 -17.08 13.16
CA VAL A 507 -0.73 -18.55 13.18
C VAL A 507 -1.50 -19.19 12.02
N ALA A 508 -2.67 -18.68 11.65
CA ALA A 508 -3.39 -19.16 10.47
C ALA A 508 -2.56 -18.95 9.18
N LYS A 509 -1.84 -17.83 9.09
CA LYS A 509 -1.07 -17.44 7.91
C LYS A 509 0.32 -18.07 7.81
N TYR A 510 1.09 -18.08 8.90
CA TYR A 510 2.49 -18.54 8.93
C TYR A 510 2.63 -19.97 9.48
N GLY A 511 1.55 -20.54 10.03
CA GLY A 511 1.58 -21.83 10.70
C GLY A 511 1.77 -21.71 12.20
N ASN A 512 1.60 -22.83 12.90
CA ASN A 512 1.79 -22.93 14.35
C ASN A 512 3.14 -23.60 14.65
N PRO A 513 4.10 -22.92 15.31
CA PRO A 513 5.42 -23.51 15.61
C PRO A 513 5.36 -24.85 16.34
N SER A 514 4.37 -25.05 17.22
CA SER A 514 4.22 -26.31 17.96
C SER A 514 3.64 -27.46 17.14
N LYS A 515 3.03 -27.19 15.98
CA LYS A 515 2.38 -28.19 15.12
C LYS A 515 3.06 -28.34 13.76
N ASN A 516 3.82 -27.35 13.32
CA ASN A 516 4.38 -27.24 11.98
C ASN A 516 5.91 -27.16 12.03
N GLN A 517 6.58 -27.89 12.93
CA GLN A 517 8.04 -27.80 13.13
C GLN A 517 8.84 -27.87 11.83
N GLU A 518 8.53 -28.81 10.93
CA GLU A 518 9.19 -28.96 9.62
C GLU A 518 9.10 -27.70 8.74
N LEU A 519 7.96 -27.00 8.75
CA LEU A 519 7.79 -25.73 8.03
C LEU A 519 8.73 -24.66 8.59
N PHE A 520 8.74 -24.52 9.92
CA PHE A 520 9.57 -23.54 10.60
C PHE A 520 11.06 -23.88 10.50
N ASP A 521 11.42 -25.16 10.49
CA ASP A 521 12.79 -25.62 10.26
C ASP A 521 13.23 -25.20 8.86
N THR A 522 12.45 -25.58 7.84
CA THR A 522 12.77 -25.32 6.43
C THR A 522 12.80 -23.84 6.06
N LEU A 523 11.93 -23.00 6.66
CA LEU A 523 11.80 -21.58 6.34
C LEU A 523 12.52 -20.64 7.32
N SER A 524 13.38 -21.15 8.19
CA SER A 524 14.20 -20.29 9.06
C SER A 524 15.65 -20.26 8.58
N PRO A 525 16.06 -19.22 7.82
CA PRO A 525 17.43 -19.11 7.29
C PRO A 525 18.54 -19.33 8.33
N LEU A 526 18.32 -18.93 9.59
CA LEU A 526 19.26 -19.16 10.69
C LEU A 526 19.59 -20.64 10.95
N ARG A 527 18.68 -21.56 10.61
CA ARG A 527 18.86 -23.01 10.78
C ARG A 527 19.64 -23.66 9.63
N HIS A 528 19.84 -22.93 8.54
CA HIS A 528 20.52 -23.38 7.32
C HIS A 528 21.70 -22.46 6.95
N ALA A 529 22.20 -21.68 7.90
CA ALA A 529 23.27 -20.71 7.65
C ALA A 529 24.58 -21.37 7.20
N ASP A 530 24.82 -22.63 7.60
CA ASP A 530 25.95 -23.46 7.18
C ASP A 530 25.79 -24.09 5.79
N GLU A 531 24.59 -23.98 5.20
CA GLU A 531 24.28 -24.45 3.83
C GLU A 531 24.32 -23.31 2.79
N VAL A 532 24.65 -22.08 3.21
CA VAL A 532 24.72 -20.91 2.31
C VAL A 532 26.07 -20.88 1.58
N ASP A 533 26.04 -21.21 0.30
CA ASP A 533 27.24 -21.31 -0.55
C ASP A 533 27.40 -20.16 -1.57
N ILE A 534 26.45 -19.21 -1.62
CA ILE A 534 26.49 -18.05 -2.51
C ILE A 534 26.66 -16.74 -1.72
N PRO A 535 27.27 -15.69 -2.29
CA PRO A 535 27.33 -14.37 -1.67
C PRO A 535 25.94 -13.82 -1.27
N VAL A 536 25.83 -13.29 -0.05
CA VAL A 536 24.61 -12.70 0.50
C VAL A 536 24.90 -11.29 1.04
N LEU A 537 24.12 -10.30 0.58
CA LEU A 537 24.05 -8.98 1.19
C LEU A 537 22.77 -8.85 2.03
N VAL A 538 22.94 -8.63 3.33
CA VAL A 538 21.86 -8.32 4.25
C VAL A 538 21.80 -6.81 4.49
N VAL A 539 20.62 -6.21 4.36
CA VAL A 539 20.36 -4.79 4.66
C VAL A 539 19.24 -4.69 5.69
N HIS A 540 19.44 -3.94 6.77
CA HIS A 540 18.46 -3.86 7.87
C HIS A 540 18.52 -2.52 8.60
N GLY A 541 17.37 -2.05 9.10
CA GLY A 541 17.30 -0.95 10.06
C GLY A 541 17.35 -1.48 11.49
N GLU A 542 18.06 -0.80 12.40
CA GLU A 542 18.16 -1.24 13.80
C GLU A 542 16.85 -1.05 14.57
N ASP A 543 16.04 -0.06 14.19
CA ASP A 543 14.74 0.27 14.79
C ASP A 543 13.57 -0.51 14.15
N ASP A 544 13.83 -1.57 13.40
CA ASP A 544 12.80 -2.40 12.78
C ASP A 544 11.95 -3.14 13.85
N ARG A 545 10.72 -2.67 14.04
CA ARG A 545 9.71 -3.25 14.94
C ARG A 545 8.89 -4.38 14.32
N THR A 546 9.05 -4.63 13.02
CA THR A 546 8.36 -5.71 12.30
C THR A 546 9.21 -6.98 12.30
N VAL A 547 10.49 -6.85 11.93
CA VAL A 547 11.47 -7.94 11.95
C VAL A 547 12.70 -7.48 12.69
N LEU A 548 13.08 -8.16 13.77
CA LEU A 548 14.14 -7.68 14.65
C LEU A 548 15.54 -7.82 14.01
N ALA A 549 16.33 -6.74 14.07
CA ALA A 549 17.69 -6.68 13.53
C ALA A 549 18.67 -7.71 14.13
N ASP A 550 18.41 -8.20 15.35
CA ASP A 550 19.21 -9.26 15.97
C ASP A 550 19.26 -10.54 15.13
N GLY A 551 18.17 -10.85 14.40
CA GLY A 551 18.15 -11.98 13.48
C GLY A 551 19.13 -11.79 12.32
N ALA A 552 19.28 -10.55 11.83
CA ALA A 552 20.20 -10.21 10.74
C ALA A 552 21.66 -10.44 11.15
N ARG A 553 22.02 -9.94 12.35
CA ARG A 553 23.37 -10.12 12.91
C ARG A 553 23.69 -11.60 13.12
N GLN A 554 22.78 -12.32 13.79
CA GLN A 554 22.95 -13.76 14.05
C GLN A 554 23.11 -14.55 12.74
N PHE A 555 22.36 -14.19 11.69
CA PHE A 555 22.45 -14.89 10.41
C PHE A 555 23.81 -14.70 9.77
N VAL A 556 24.26 -13.45 9.63
CA VAL A 556 25.56 -13.16 9.01
C VAL A 556 26.73 -13.74 9.82
N GLU A 557 26.68 -13.67 11.16
CA GLU A 557 27.68 -14.33 12.02
C GLU A 557 27.71 -15.85 11.83
N SER A 558 26.53 -16.48 11.66
CA SER A 558 26.43 -17.94 11.48
C SER A 558 26.93 -18.39 10.11
N VAL A 559 26.63 -17.61 9.06
CA VAL A 559 27.20 -17.86 7.71
C VAL A 559 28.72 -17.68 7.77
N ALA A 560 29.21 -16.58 8.33
CA ALA A 560 30.65 -16.29 8.46
C ALA A 560 31.44 -17.38 9.22
N ALA A 561 30.80 -18.04 10.19
CA ALA A 561 31.41 -19.17 10.90
C ALA A 561 31.60 -20.43 10.01
N SER A 562 30.85 -20.53 8.92
CA SER A 562 30.84 -21.66 7.98
C SER A 562 31.52 -21.31 6.64
N GLY A 563 31.63 -20.03 6.30
CA GLY A 563 32.35 -19.47 5.15
C GLY A 563 32.12 -17.95 5.02
N GLU A 564 33.04 -17.19 4.40
CA GLU A 564 32.89 -15.72 4.25
C GLU A 564 31.93 -15.35 3.10
N HIS A 565 30.68 -15.80 3.18
CA HIS A 565 29.67 -15.61 2.13
C HIS A 565 28.62 -14.53 2.44
N ALA A 566 28.56 -13.99 3.66
CA ALA A 566 27.56 -12.98 4.00
C ALA A 566 28.16 -11.68 4.55
N GLU A 567 27.56 -10.56 4.17
CA GLU A 567 27.83 -9.24 4.74
C GLU A 567 26.54 -8.56 5.18
N VAL A 568 26.62 -7.73 6.22
CA VAL A 568 25.48 -6.98 6.77
C VAL A 568 25.72 -5.48 6.68
N LEU A 569 24.69 -4.74 6.27
CA LEU A 569 24.60 -3.28 6.34
C LEU A 569 23.44 -2.92 7.27
N LEU A 570 23.78 -2.39 8.45
CA LEU A 570 22.81 -1.93 9.44
C LEU A 570 22.71 -0.40 9.41
N PHE A 571 21.51 0.12 9.61
CA PHE A 571 21.23 1.54 9.73
C PHE A 571 20.63 1.83 11.10
N GLU A 572 21.33 2.59 11.95
CA GLU A 572 20.94 2.85 13.34
C GLU A 572 19.57 3.55 13.43
N ASP A 573 19.32 4.57 12.59
CA ASP A 573 18.12 5.41 12.63
C ASP A 573 17.02 5.00 11.63
N GLU A 574 17.05 3.77 11.11
CA GLU A 574 16.06 3.27 10.15
C GLU A 574 15.23 2.13 10.73
N GLY A 575 13.98 2.02 10.29
CA GLY A 575 13.05 0.95 10.68
C GLY A 575 12.94 -0.18 9.65
N HIS A 576 11.73 -0.72 9.50
CA HIS A 576 11.45 -1.78 8.51
C HIS A 576 11.66 -1.35 7.05
N SER A 577 11.53 -0.06 6.79
CA SER A 577 11.87 0.57 5.50
C SER A 577 13.09 1.46 5.69
N ILE A 578 13.95 1.51 4.67
CA ILE A 578 15.08 2.44 4.60
C ILE A 578 14.62 3.66 3.83
N GLU A 579 14.34 4.76 4.53
CA GLU A 579 13.63 5.92 3.97
C GLU A 579 14.54 7.13 3.77
N SER A 580 15.50 7.39 4.67
CA SER A 580 16.31 8.61 4.55
C SER A 580 17.19 8.58 3.29
N LEU A 581 17.38 9.74 2.66
CA LEU A 581 18.19 9.85 1.45
C LEU A 581 19.65 9.45 1.69
N GLU A 582 20.19 9.70 2.89
CA GLU A 582 21.55 9.28 3.27
C GLU A 582 21.66 7.76 3.35
N SER A 583 20.76 7.09 4.08
CA SER A 583 20.76 5.63 4.19
C SER A 583 20.49 4.96 2.85
N ILE A 584 19.56 5.50 2.05
CA ILE A 584 19.30 5.03 0.68
C ILE A 584 20.59 5.13 -0.15
N ARG A 585 21.27 6.28 -0.13
CA ARG A 585 22.52 6.46 -0.87
C ARG A 585 23.56 5.41 -0.45
N THR A 586 23.79 5.26 0.84
CA THR A 586 24.73 4.27 1.40
C THR A 586 24.35 2.85 1.00
N LYS A 587 23.06 2.50 1.08
CA LYS A 587 22.53 1.20 0.65
C LYS A 587 22.88 0.91 -0.81
N TYR A 588 22.62 1.85 -1.71
CA TYR A 588 22.83 1.62 -3.14
C TYR A 588 24.30 1.74 -3.57
N GLU A 589 25.11 2.53 -2.86
CA GLU A 589 26.58 2.49 -3.02
C GLU A 589 27.14 1.12 -2.61
N ARG A 590 26.67 0.57 -1.49
CA ARG A 590 27.05 -0.77 -1.05
C ARG A 590 26.56 -1.85 -2.01
N LEU A 591 25.31 -1.75 -2.47
CA LEU A 591 24.73 -2.66 -3.44
C LEU A 591 25.52 -2.67 -4.76
N ALA A 592 25.94 -1.50 -5.27
CA ALA A 592 26.80 -1.43 -6.46
C ALA A 592 28.14 -2.14 -6.23
N SER A 593 28.75 -1.93 -5.07
CA SER A 593 30.02 -2.56 -4.69
C SER A 593 29.90 -4.08 -4.58
N PHE A 594 28.84 -4.56 -3.93
CA PHE A 594 28.53 -5.99 -3.80
C PHE A 594 28.32 -6.63 -5.16
N LEU A 595 27.40 -6.09 -5.98
CA LEU A 595 27.10 -6.63 -7.31
C LEU A 595 28.33 -6.65 -8.23
N GLY A 596 29.16 -5.60 -8.21
CA GLY A 596 30.39 -5.57 -9.02
C GLY A 596 31.51 -6.49 -8.54
N THR A 597 31.35 -7.13 -7.37
CA THR A 597 32.29 -8.14 -6.87
C THR A 597 31.83 -9.55 -7.25
N VAL A 598 30.52 -9.78 -7.33
CA VAL A 598 29.92 -11.12 -7.51
C VAL A 598 29.47 -11.40 -8.94
N LEU A 599 29.30 -10.36 -9.77
CA LEU A 599 29.01 -10.41 -11.21
C LEU A 599 30.14 -9.71 -11.97
#